data_AF-A0A955HM87-F1
#
_entry.id   AF-A0A955HM87-F1
#
_cell.length_a   1.000
_cell.length_b   1.000
_cell.length_c   1.000
_cell.angle_alpha   90.00
_cell.angle_beta   90.00
_cell.angle_gamma   90.00
#
_symmetry.space_group_name_H-M   'P 1'
#
loop_
_entity.id
_entity.type
_entity.pdbx_description
1 polymer ?
#
loop_
_entity_poly.entity_id
_entity_poly.type
_entity_poly.pdbx_seq_one_letter_code
_entity_poly.pdbx_strand_id
1 'polypeptide(L)'
;RTWLKAYPTLEASLELHITEWGHDSENHLGYDNNYGAAHTVAGAIEMVGVVERAFVFEIQDGKDPKGEKLWGRWGLLTHNDFGATAKPRYNALKLLDKIGNQRLQLLGKGSWVKALAAKNNQGDIQIVLSNFDVYGKHTEAVPITLTDMPSGSYTVTREFHNGQLQSTAASVSDGTLVTNVHLSPNTVVLVTIAKK
;
A
#
# COMPACT_ATOMS: atom_id res chain seq x y z
N ARG A 1 19.68 -12.53 1.49
CA ARG A 1 19.85 -13.55 2.56
C ARG A 1 21.25 -14.17 2.56
N THR A 2 22.31 -13.42 2.21
CA THR A 2 23.67 -13.99 2.04
C THR A 2 24.30 -14.48 3.34
N TRP A 3 23.99 -13.85 4.46
CA TRP A 3 24.50 -14.26 5.79
C TRP A 3 23.98 -15.63 6.24
N LEU A 4 22.79 -16.04 5.80
CA LEU A 4 22.22 -17.36 6.13
C LEU A 4 22.97 -18.53 5.51
N LYS A 5 23.79 -18.28 4.48
CA LYS A 5 24.65 -19.31 3.87
C LYS A 5 25.63 -19.93 4.87
N ALA A 6 25.97 -19.22 5.95
CA ALA A 6 26.80 -19.75 7.03
C ALA A 6 26.04 -20.72 7.97
N TYR A 7 24.71 -20.77 7.88
CA TYR A 7 23.82 -21.54 8.75
C TYR A 7 22.79 -22.34 7.94
N PRO A 8 23.21 -23.28 7.08
CA PRO A 8 22.31 -23.97 6.13
C PRO A 8 21.20 -24.77 6.80
N THR A 9 21.42 -25.24 8.04
CA THR A 9 20.40 -25.96 8.82
C THR A 9 19.23 -25.08 9.26
N LEU A 10 19.40 -23.76 9.27
CA LEU A 10 18.36 -22.79 9.63
C LEU A 10 17.58 -22.30 8.40
N GLU A 11 18.11 -22.45 7.18
CA GLU A 11 17.53 -21.84 5.98
C GLU A 11 16.09 -22.30 5.70
N ALA A 12 15.77 -23.56 5.99
CA ALA A 12 14.45 -24.13 5.74
C ALA A 12 13.39 -23.79 6.81
N SER A 13 13.80 -23.34 7.99
CA SER A 13 12.90 -23.15 9.16
C SER A 13 12.90 -21.74 9.73
N LEU A 14 13.84 -20.89 9.34
CA LEU A 14 13.95 -19.54 9.87
C LEU A 14 12.94 -18.59 9.22
N GLU A 15 12.13 -17.94 10.05
CA GLU A 15 11.34 -16.78 9.66
C GLU A 15 12.10 -15.48 9.95
N LEU A 16 12.08 -14.54 9.00
CA LEU A 16 12.59 -13.18 9.16
C LEU A 16 11.42 -12.26 9.52
N HIS A 17 11.51 -11.68 10.70
CA HIS A 17 10.53 -10.73 11.20
C HIS A 17 11.17 -9.35 11.30
N ILE A 18 10.54 -8.34 10.71
CA ILE A 18 10.84 -6.94 10.99
C ILE A 18 9.92 -6.52 12.12
N THR A 19 10.45 -6.36 13.33
CA THR A 19 9.65 -6.07 14.52
C THR A 19 9.27 -4.60 14.62
N GLU A 20 10.00 -3.70 13.97
CA GLU A 20 9.71 -2.26 13.91
C GLU A 20 10.26 -1.69 12.61
N TRP A 21 9.50 -0.80 11.95
CA TRP A 21 9.97 -0.07 10.79
C TRP A 21 9.11 1.17 10.53
N GLY A 22 9.72 2.15 9.86
CA GLY A 22 9.13 3.42 9.48
C GLY A 22 10.10 4.17 8.56
N HIS A 23 9.75 5.38 8.12
CA HIS A 23 10.64 6.17 7.26
C HIS A 23 11.73 6.92 8.05
N ASP A 24 11.55 7.09 9.36
CA ASP A 24 12.51 7.78 10.24
C ASP A 24 12.44 7.18 11.66
N SER A 25 13.58 6.98 12.33
CA SER A 25 13.56 6.44 13.69
C SER A 25 13.00 7.43 14.72
N GLU A 26 13.15 8.73 14.45
CA GLU A 26 12.76 9.83 15.33
C GLU A 26 11.33 10.31 15.07
N ASN A 27 10.88 11.28 15.86
CA ASN A 27 9.66 12.01 15.55
C ASN A 27 9.86 12.81 14.25
N HIS A 28 9.00 12.58 13.27
CA HIS A 28 9.09 13.19 11.95
C HIS A 28 7.69 13.52 11.42
N LEU A 29 7.47 14.75 10.94
CA LEU A 29 6.17 15.24 10.46
C LEU A 29 5.55 14.35 9.36
N GLY A 30 6.38 13.63 8.61
CA GLY A 30 5.94 12.64 7.63
C GLY A 30 5.02 11.56 8.20
N TYR A 31 5.10 11.24 9.50
CA TYR A 31 4.21 10.25 10.13
C TYR A 31 2.75 10.73 10.23
N ASP A 32 2.52 12.03 10.22
CA ASP A 32 1.19 12.63 10.36
C ASP A 32 0.50 12.91 9.02
N ASN A 33 1.21 12.74 7.90
CA ASN A 33 0.72 13.15 6.59
C ASN A 33 0.85 12.04 5.54
N ASN A 34 0.51 12.40 4.29
CA ASN A 34 0.46 11.46 3.16
C ASN A 34 1.84 10.85 2.81
N TYR A 35 2.95 11.52 3.15
CA TYR A 35 4.30 10.98 3.00
C TYR A 35 4.42 9.63 3.70
N GLY A 36 4.06 9.58 5.00
CA GLY A 36 4.12 8.36 5.78
C GLY A 36 3.16 7.31 5.24
N ALA A 37 1.99 7.72 4.75
CA ALA A 37 1.01 6.81 4.16
C ALA A 37 1.56 6.08 2.92
N ALA A 38 2.11 6.84 1.98
CA ALA A 38 2.69 6.29 0.76
C ALA A 38 3.96 5.49 1.04
N HIS A 39 4.86 6.00 1.88
CA HIS A 39 6.07 5.27 2.29
C HIS A 39 5.73 3.92 2.93
N THR A 40 4.79 3.91 3.89
CA THR A 40 4.40 2.68 4.58
C THR A 40 3.89 1.65 3.56
N VAL A 41 2.95 2.02 2.70
CA VAL A 41 2.43 1.04 1.71
C VAL A 41 3.50 0.62 0.70
N ALA A 42 4.34 1.54 0.23
CA ALA A 42 5.44 1.22 -0.68
C ALA A 42 6.44 0.24 -0.05
N GLY A 43 6.87 0.48 1.19
CA GLY A 43 7.74 -0.43 1.93
C GLY A 43 7.10 -1.79 2.17
N ALA A 44 5.82 -1.82 2.55
CA ALA A 44 5.08 -3.07 2.72
C ALA A 44 5.02 -3.90 1.44
N ILE A 45 4.83 -3.27 0.28
CA ILE A 45 4.84 -3.93 -1.03
C ILE A 45 6.22 -4.53 -1.34
N GLU A 46 7.30 -3.80 -1.08
CA GLU A 46 8.68 -4.26 -1.32
C GLU A 46 9.10 -5.40 -0.36
N MET A 47 8.48 -5.50 0.81
CA MET A 47 8.72 -6.58 1.76
C MET A 47 8.03 -7.91 1.39
N VAL A 48 7.06 -7.90 0.47
CA VAL A 48 6.36 -9.11 0.04
C VAL A 48 7.33 -10.10 -0.59
N GLY A 49 7.42 -11.29 0.01
CA GLY A 49 8.32 -12.36 -0.45
C GLY A 49 9.78 -12.17 -0.04
N VAL A 50 10.11 -11.12 0.73
CA VAL A 50 11.46 -10.87 1.26
C VAL A 50 11.54 -11.27 2.74
N VAL A 51 10.52 -10.90 3.52
CA VAL A 51 10.36 -11.25 4.94
C VAL A 51 9.03 -11.94 5.16
N GLU A 52 8.96 -12.78 6.17
CA GLU A 52 7.76 -13.53 6.52
C GLU A 52 6.77 -12.67 7.31
N ARG A 53 7.27 -11.75 8.15
CA ARG A 53 6.45 -10.81 8.92
C ARG A 53 7.09 -9.43 9.04
N ALA A 54 6.25 -8.40 9.05
CA ALA A 54 6.67 -7.03 9.36
C ALA A 54 5.61 -6.37 10.24
N PHE A 55 6.04 -5.75 11.34
CA PHE A 55 5.18 -5.09 12.30
C PHE A 55 5.28 -3.57 12.15
N VAL A 56 4.15 -2.94 11.83
CA VAL A 56 4.06 -1.48 11.72
C VAL A 56 3.92 -0.90 13.12
N PHE A 57 5.03 -0.39 13.65
CA PHE A 57 5.04 0.37 14.90
C PHE A 57 4.52 1.81 14.65
N GLU A 58 3.77 2.46 15.54
CA GLU A 58 2.93 1.94 16.63
C GLU A 58 1.44 2.17 16.32
N ILE A 59 0.53 1.51 17.05
CA ILE A 59 -0.91 1.62 16.77
C ILE A 59 -1.44 3.02 17.09
N GLN A 60 -1.02 3.60 18.22
CA GLN A 60 -1.52 4.88 18.71
C GLN A 60 -0.35 5.70 19.22
N ASP A 61 -0.34 7.02 18.96
CA ASP A 61 0.68 7.88 19.51
C ASP A 61 0.69 7.87 21.04
N GLY A 62 1.90 7.94 21.59
CA GLY A 62 2.12 8.44 22.95
C GLY A 62 1.75 9.93 23.09
N LYS A 63 1.65 10.38 24.34
CA LYS A 63 1.33 11.77 24.65
C LYS A 63 2.49 12.70 24.30
N ASP A 64 2.22 13.73 23.50
CA ASP A 64 3.20 14.78 23.20
C ASP A 64 3.51 15.60 24.46
N PRO A 65 4.80 15.88 24.77
CA PRO A 65 5.18 16.72 25.90
C PRO A 65 4.65 18.16 25.86
N LYS A 66 4.31 18.69 24.68
CA LYS A 66 3.77 20.04 24.50
C LYS A 66 2.25 20.07 24.30
N GLY A 67 1.59 18.90 24.32
CA GLY A 67 0.15 18.78 24.14
C GLY A 67 -0.32 18.92 22.68
N GLU A 68 0.54 18.67 21.70
CA GLU A 68 0.20 18.71 20.28
C GLU A 68 -0.49 17.41 19.81
N LYS A 69 -1.52 17.55 18.97
CA LYS A 69 -2.24 16.41 18.38
C LYS A 69 -1.42 15.64 17.36
N LEU A 70 -0.69 16.37 16.51
CA LEU A 70 0.14 15.86 15.43
C LEU A 70 1.56 16.38 15.66
N TRP A 71 2.44 15.51 16.12
CA TRP A 71 3.79 15.87 16.59
C TRP A 71 4.89 14.99 15.98
N GLY A 72 4.59 14.35 14.86
CA GLY A 72 5.48 13.49 14.10
C GLY A 72 5.66 12.11 14.70
N ARG A 73 4.73 11.65 15.55
CA ARG A 73 4.83 10.36 16.22
C ARG A 73 4.31 9.21 15.35
N TRP A 74 4.84 8.01 15.60
CA TRP A 74 4.65 6.82 14.75
C TRP A 74 3.24 6.23 14.76
N GLY A 75 2.34 6.68 15.63
CA GLY A 75 1.00 6.13 15.76
C GLY A 75 0.23 6.12 14.44
N LEU A 76 -0.47 5.03 14.16
CA LEU A 76 -1.51 5.00 13.12
C LEU A 76 -2.71 5.86 13.51
N LEU A 77 -2.95 6.00 14.82
CA LEU A 77 -3.95 6.85 15.44
C LEU A 77 -3.27 7.94 16.30
N THR A 78 -3.89 9.11 16.42
CA THR A 78 -3.44 10.13 17.39
C THR A 78 -3.60 9.64 18.82
N HIS A 79 -2.99 10.31 19.80
CA HIS A 79 -3.21 10.00 21.22
C HIS A 79 -4.70 10.07 21.60
N ASN A 80 -5.11 9.31 22.61
CA ASN A 80 -6.51 9.21 23.06
C ASN A 80 -7.09 10.54 23.58
N ASP A 81 -6.25 11.43 24.12
CA ASP A 81 -6.65 12.80 24.50
C ASP A 81 -7.25 13.59 23.31
N PHE A 82 -6.95 13.18 22.08
CA PHE A 82 -7.50 13.74 20.84
C PHE A 82 -8.48 12.80 20.13
N GLY A 83 -9.02 11.82 20.85
CA GLY A 83 -10.05 10.91 20.36
C GLY A 83 -9.55 9.80 19.44
N ALA A 84 -8.26 9.44 19.50
CA ALA A 84 -7.67 8.36 18.69
C ALA A 84 -7.99 8.47 17.19
N THR A 85 -7.88 9.69 16.64
CA THR A 85 -8.21 9.95 15.24
C THR A 85 -7.24 9.23 14.31
N ALA A 86 -7.77 8.59 13.26
CA ALA A 86 -6.94 7.94 12.25
C ALA A 86 -6.04 8.93 11.50
N LYS A 87 -4.75 8.59 11.37
CA LYS A 87 -3.80 9.29 10.50
C LYS A 87 -3.85 8.72 9.08
N PRO A 88 -3.31 9.43 8.07
CA PRO A 88 -3.30 8.94 6.69
C PRO A 88 -2.70 7.53 6.51
N ARG A 89 -1.67 7.18 7.31
CA ARG A 89 -1.07 5.84 7.34
C ARG A 89 -2.07 4.73 7.65
N TYR A 90 -2.97 4.95 8.60
CA TYR A 90 -4.02 3.97 8.95
C TYR A 90 -4.92 3.68 7.75
N ASN A 91 -5.41 4.73 7.07
CA ASN A 91 -6.29 4.57 5.93
C ASN A 91 -5.60 3.90 4.74
N ALA A 92 -4.32 4.22 4.50
CA ALA A 92 -3.54 3.58 3.46
C ALA A 92 -3.30 2.08 3.74
N LEU A 93 -3.01 1.72 5.00
CA LEU A 93 -2.91 0.31 5.40
C LEU A 93 -4.23 -0.43 5.26
N LYS A 94 -5.37 0.21 5.53
CA LYS A 94 -6.69 -0.40 5.26
C LYS A 94 -6.90 -0.73 3.79
N LEU A 95 -6.35 0.06 2.87
CA LEU A 95 -6.40 -0.27 1.44
C LEU A 95 -5.53 -1.48 1.12
N LEU A 96 -4.36 -1.57 1.73
CA LEU A 96 -3.48 -2.73 1.57
C LEU A 96 -4.10 -4.01 2.15
N ASP A 97 -4.73 -3.93 3.31
CA ASP A 97 -5.39 -5.05 4.00
C ASP A 97 -6.54 -5.66 3.18
N LYS A 98 -7.19 -4.86 2.34
CA LYS A 98 -8.27 -5.32 1.45
C LYS A 98 -7.79 -6.26 0.34
N ILE A 99 -6.49 -6.34 0.07
CA ILE A 99 -5.98 -7.09 -1.07
C ILE A 99 -6.15 -8.61 -0.85
N GLY A 100 -6.61 -9.30 -1.89
CA GLY A 100 -6.79 -10.74 -1.87
C GLY A 100 -5.49 -11.54 -1.66
N ASN A 101 -5.63 -12.85 -1.49
CA ASN A 101 -4.53 -13.76 -1.20
C ASN A 101 -3.95 -14.44 -2.46
N GLN A 102 -4.71 -14.52 -3.56
CA GLN A 102 -4.22 -15.11 -4.81
C GLN A 102 -3.38 -14.10 -5.59
N ARG A 103 -2.06 -14.10 -5.36
CA ARG A 103 -1.12 -13.16 -5.99
C ARG A 103 -1.20 -13.24 -7.52
N LEU A 104 -1.21 -12.06 -8.15
CA LEU A 104 -1.07 -11.92 -9.59
C LEU A 104 0.36 -11.51 -9.93
N GLN A 105 0.87 -12.02 -11.05
CA GLN A 105 2.13 -11.55 -11.58
C GLN A 105 1.98 -10.09 -12.00
N LEU A 106 2.95 -9.26 -11.60
CA LEU A 106 2.99 -7.86 -11.95
C LEU A 106 4.30 -7.56 -12.67
N LEU A 107 4.20 -7.04 -13.89
CA LEU A 107 5.32 -6.59 -14.71
C LEU A 107 5.28 -5.06 -14.78
N GLY A 108 6.45 -4.42 -14.68
CA GLY A 108 6.55 -2.97 -14.60
C GLY A 108 6.54 -2.47 -13.14
N LYS A 109 7.74 -2.22 -12.62
CA LYS A 109 8.01 -1.54 -11.35
C LYS A 109 9.21 -0.63 -11.62
N GLY A 110 9.23 0.62 -11.15
CA GLY A 110 10.47 1.40 -11.26
C GLY A 110 10.37 2.91 -11.39
N SER A 111 9.18 3.52 -11.54
CA SER A 111 9.03 4.95 -11.25
C SER A 111 8.88 5.16 -9.73
N TRP A 112 8.25 6.25 -9.32
CA TRP A 112 7.85 6.52 -7.95
C TRP A 112 6.72 5.60 -7.45
N VAL A 113 6.16 4.77 -8.34
CA VAL A 113 5.02 3.90 -8.03
C VAL A 113 5.44 2.48 -7.70
N LYS A 114 4.98 2.01 -6.53
CA LYS A 114 5.00 0.61 -6.12
C LYS A 114 3.62 0.00 -6.26
N ALA A 115 3.58 -1.27 -6.63
CA ALA A 115 2.32 -1.96 -6.91
C ALA A 115 2.32 -3.41 -6.40
N LEU A 116 1.17 -3.84 -5.91
CA LEU A 116 0.87 -5.24 -5.56
C LEU A 116 -0.50 -5.60 -6.12
N ALA A 117 -0.62 -6.78 -6.71
CA ALA A 117 -1.87 -7.25 -7.31
C ALA A 117 -2.24 -8.66 -6.82
N ALA A 118 -3.54 -8.89 -6.63
CA ALA A 118 -4.09 -10.18 -6.29
C ALA A 118 -5.54 -10.32 -6.78
N LYS A 119 -6.08 -11.54 -6.74
CA LYS A 119 -7.52 -11.79 -6.78
C LYS A 119 -8.04 -12.02 -5.36
N ASN A 120 -9.22 -11.47 -5.06
CA ASN A 120 -9.96 -11.81 -3.86
C ASN A 120 -10.73 -13.14 -4.05
N ASN A 121 -11.43 -13.57 -3.00
CA ASN A 121 -12.20 -14.82 -3.01
C ASN A 121 -13.40 -14.80 -4.00
N GLN A 122 -13.85 -13.61 -4.41
CA GLN A 122 -14.90 -13.41 -5.42
C GLN A 122 -14.34 -13.45 -6.85
N GLY A 123 -13.02 -13.49 -7.01
CA GLY A 123 -12.34 -13.46 -8.30
C GLY A 123 -12.11 -12.03 -8.84
N ASP A 124 -12.46 -10.99 -8.09
CA ASP A 124 -12.17 -9.61 -8.46
C ASP A 124 -10.67 -9.36 -8.40
N ILE A 125 -10.16 -8.61 -9.37
CA ILE A 125 -8.76 -8.22 -9.42
C ILE A 125 -8.59 -6.97 -8.58
N GLN A 126 -7.66 -7.02 -7.64
CA GLN A 126 -7.32 -5.92 -6.74
C GLN A 126 -5.86 -5.53 -6.92
N ILE A 127 -5.61 -4.25 -7.13
CA ILE A 127 -4.28 -3.69 -7.34
C ILE A 127 -4.10 -2.51 -6.41
N VAL A 128 -3.19 -2.62 -5.45
CA VAL A 128 -2.79 -1.51 -4.59
C VAL A 128 -1.62 -0.82 -5.24
N LEU A 129 -1.73 0.50 -5.45
CA LEU A 129 -0.66 1.36 -5.93
C LEU A 129 -0.29 2.37 -4.85
N SER A 130 1.00 2.60 -4.66
CA SER A 130 1.53 3.69 -3.85
C SER A 130 2.50 4.52 -4.69
N ASN A 131 2.17 5.78 -4.97
CA ASN A 131 3.11 6.75 -5.50
C ASN A 131 3.88 7.35 -4.31
N PHE A 132 5.04 6.82 -3.98
CA PHE A 132 5.90 7.36 -2.92
C PHE A 132 7.02 8.19 -3.54
N ASP A 133 7.01 9.48 -3.23
CA ASP A 133 8.02 10.43 -3.67
C ASP A 133 8.51 11.24 -2.47
N VAL A 134 9.80 11.02 -2.15
CA VAL A 134 10.48 11.66 -1.02
C VAL A 134 10.45 13.20 -1.09
N TYR A 135 10.39 13.76 -2.30
CA TYR A 135 10.36 15.21 -2.52
C TYR A 135 8.97 15.76 -2.82
N GLY A 136 7.97 14.90 -3.03
CA GLY A 136 6.58 15.29 -3.28
C GLY A 136 6.37 16.09 -4.57
N LYS A 137 7.11 15.79 -5.64
CA LYS A 137 7.13 16.54 -6.91
C LYS A 137 6.54 15.79 -8.10
N HIS A 138 6.45 14.47 -8.05
CA HIS A 138 6.11 13.65 -9.20
C HIS A 138 4.68 13.14 -9.15
N THR A 139 3.85 13.70 -10.02
CA THR A 139 2.54 13.13 -10.36
C THR A 139 2.73 12.08 -11.44
N GLU A 140 2.09 10.92 -11.28
CA GLU A 140 2.23 9.78 -12.18
C GLU A 140 0.89 9.47 -12.83
N ALA A 141 0.89 9.25 -14.14
CA ALA A 141 -0.24 8.66 -14.86
C ALA A 141 0.09 7.19 -15.13
N VAL A 142 -0.39 6.31 -14.26
CA VAL A 142 0.00 4.90 -14.23
C VAL A 142 -0.89 4.09 -15.17
N PRO A 143 -0.35 3.54 -16.28
CA PRO A 143 -1.09 2.62 -17.10
C PRO A 143 -1.12 1.23 -16.45
N ILE A 144 -2.32 0.69 -16.33
CA ILE A 144 -2.57 -0.69 -15.90
C ILE A 144 -3.12 -1.44 -17.11
N THR A 145 -2.39 -2.48 -17.52
CA THR A 145 -2.84 -3.40 -18.57
C THR A 145 -3.06 -4.77 -17.94
N LEU A 146 -4.28 -5.26 -18.01
CA LEU A 146 -4.66 -6.62 -17.62
C LEU A 146 -4.81 -7.45 -18.89
N THR A 147 -4.09 -8.56 -18.99
CA THR A 147 -4.20 -9.53 -20.08
C THR A 147 -4.98 -10.75 -19.63
N ASP A 148 -5.37 -11.58 -20.60
CA ASP A 148 -6.09 -12.85 -20.38
C ASP A 148 -7.41 -12.66 -19.60
N MET A 149 -8.05 -11.52 -19.81
CA MET A 149 -9.33 -11.15 -19.22
C MET A 149 -10.49 -11.81 -19.99
N PRO A 150 -11.44 -12.50 -19.33
CA PRO A 150 -12.63 -12.98 -20.02
C PRO A 150 -13.40 -11.85 -20.69
N SER A 151 -14.02 -12.11 -21.85
CA SER A 151 -14.89 -11.11 -22.46
C SER A 151 -16.09 -10.79 -21.54
N GLY A 152 -16.50 -9.53 -21.53
CA GLY A 152 -17.62 -9.07 -20.73
C GLY A 152 -17.55 -7.61 -20.32
N SER A 153 -18.53 -7.21 -19.49
CA SER A 153 -18.58 -5.90 -18.87
C SER A 153 -17.98 -5.95 -17.48
N TYR A 154 -17.25 -4.89 -17.13
CA TYR A 154 -16.52 -4.75 -15.88
C TYR A 154 -16.82 -3.39 -15.23
N THR A 155 -16.60 -3.33 -13.93
CA THR A 155 -16.52 -2.08 -13.18
C THR A 155 -15.10 -1.93 -12.65
N VAL A 156 -14.47 -0.79 -12.94
CA VAL A 156 -13.17 -0.40 -12.39
C VAL A 156 -13.43 0.65 -11.32
N THR A 157 -13.18 0.29 -10.07
CA THR A 157 -13.35 1.17 -8.90
C THR A 157 -11.98 1.54 -8.34
N ARG A 158 -11.75 2.82 -8.11
CA ARG A 158 -10.54 3.39 -7.52
C ARG A 158 -10.90 3.98 -6.17
N GLU A 159 -10.36 3.43 -5.10
CA GLU A 159 -10.52 3.91 -3.73
C GLU A 159 -9.20 4.49 -3.24
N PHE A 160 -9.18 5.80 -3.00
CA PHE A 160 -8.00 6.51 -2.52
C PHE A 160 -7.97 6.52 -0.99
N HIS A 161 -6.77 6.56 -0.39
CA HIS A 161 -6.61 6.53 1.07
C HIS A 161 -7.23 7.77 1.79
N ASN A 162 -7.53 8.83 1.05
CA ASN A 162 -8.28 9.99 1.55
C ASN A 162 -9.81 9.78 1.54
N GLY A 163 -10.29 8.59 1.16
CA GLY A 163 -11.71 8.23 1.09
C GLY A 163 -12.39 8.54 -0.24
N GLN A 164 -11.70 9.15 -1.20
CA GLN A 164 -12.28 9.40 -2.52
C GLN A 164 -12.51 8.08 -3.27
N LEU A 165 -13.68 7.95 -3.88
CA LEU A 165 -14.07 6.78 -4.67
C LEU A 165 -14.43 7.21 -6.09
N GLN A 166 -13.91 6.48 -7.08
CA GLN A 166 -14.21 6.72 -8.50
C GLN A 166 -14.47 5.40 -9.20
N SER A 167 -15.65 5.25 -9.82
CA SER A 167 -16.01 4.04 -10.56
C SER A 167 -16.28 4.36 -12.02
N THR A 168 -15.75 3.51 -12.90
CA THR A 168 -15.92 3.61 -14.35
C THR A 168 -16.29 2.25 -14.93
N ALA A 169 -17.20 2.21 -15.90
CA ALA A 169 -17.48 0.99 -16.64
C ALA A 169 -16.34 0.70 -17.65
N ALA A 170 -16.09 -0.57 -17.91
CA ALA A 170 -15.17 -1.05 -18.94
C ALA A 170 -15.76 -2.28 -19.64
N SER A 171 -15.37 -2.52 -20.88
CA SER A 171 -15.74 -3.71 -21.63
C SER A 171 -14.49 -4.36 -22.20
N VAL A 172 -14.43 -5.69 -22.13
CA VAL A 172 -13.33 -6.50 -22.68
C VAL A 172 -13.88 -7.37 -23.80
N SER A 173 -13.27 -7.32 -24.97
CA SER A 173 -13.61 -8.18 -26.11
C SER A 173 -12.43 -9.02 -26.60
N ASP A 174 -11.20 -8.52 -26.47
CA ASP A 174 -9.97 -9.07 -27.03
C ASP A 174 -9.04 -9.68 -25.98
N GLY A 175 -9.54 -9.92 -24.76
CA GLY A 175 -8.75 -10.43 -23.66
C GLY A 175 -7.97 -9.37 -22.87
N THR A 176 -8.06 -8.09 -23.24
CA THR A 176 -7.28 -7.02 -22.61
C THR A 176 -8.16 -5.94 -21.99
N LEU A 177 -7.81 -5.49 -20.79
CA LEU A 177 -8.36 -4.29 -20.18
C LEU A 177 -7.21 -3.30 -19.91
N VAL A 178 -7.30 -2.11 -20.48
CA VAL A 178 -6.38 -1.01 -20.19
C VAL A 178 -7.10 0.05 -19.39
N THR A 179 -6.49 0.50 -18.30
CA THR A 179 -6.98 1.64 -17.52
C THR A 179 -5.83 2.48 -17.00
N ASN A 180 -6.07 3.77 -16.85
CA ASN A 180 -5.09 4.69 -16.27
C ASN A 180 -5.52 5.13 -14.87
N VAL A 181 -4.54 5.30 -14.00
CA VAL A 181 -4.73 5.86 -12.66
C VAL A 181 -3.79 7.03 -12.46
N HIS A 182 -4.35 8.21 -12.22
CA HIS A 182 -3.59 9.41 -11.93
C HIS A 182 -3.30 9.46 -10.43
N LEU A 183 -2.02 9.55 -10.08
CA LEU A 183 -1.55 9.59 -8.71
C LEU A 183 -0.75 10.86 -8.48
N SER A 184 -1.29 11.78 -7.69
CA SER A 184 -0.51 12.85 -7.08
C SER A 184 0.61 12.26 -6.21
N PRO A 185 1.67 13.03 -5.91
CA PRO A 185 2.73 12.57 -5.02
C PRO A 185 2.19 12.09 -3.68
N ASN A 186 2.79 11.04 -3.14
CA ASN A 186 2.47 10.47 -1.84
C ASN A 186 1.01 10.00 -1.71
N THR A 187 0.46 9.44 -2.78
CA THR A 187 -0.92 8.93 -2.80
C THR A 187 -0.97 7.41 -2.90
N VAL A 188 -1.82 6.80 -2.09
CA VAL A 188 -2.17 5.37 -2.16
C VAL A 188 -3.60 5.20 -2.68
N VAL A 189 -3.78 4.22 -3.56
CA VAL A 189 -5.08 3.81 -4.13
C VAL A 189 -5.19 2.29 -4.19
N LEU A 190 -6.40 1.79 -3.97
CA LEU A 190 -6.81 0.43 -4.33
C LEU A 190 -7.66 0.50 -5.59
N VAL A 191 -7.27 -0.23 -6.61
CA VAL A 191 -8.05 -0.44 -7.83
C VAL A 191 -8.68 -1.81 -7.78
N THR A 192 -10.01 -1.87 -7.86
CA THR A 192 -10.77 -3.12 -7.92
C THR A 192 -11.45 -3.23 -9.28
N ILE A 193 -11.23 -4.35 -9.97
CA ILE A 193 -11.85 -4.68 -11.25
C ILE A 193 -12.75 -5.89 -11.02
N ALA A 194 -14.06 -5.65 -11.07
CA ALA A 194 -15.10 -6.66 -10.87
C ALA A 194 -15.88 -6.89 -12.16
N LYS A 195 -16.15 -8.15 -12.50
CA LYS A 195 -17.03 -8.49 -13.63
C LYS A 195 -18.48 -8.18 -13.24
N LYS A 196 -19.25 -7.60 -14.15
CA LYS A 196 -20.69 -7.38 -13.98
C LYS A 196 -21.48 -8.66 -14.25
#